data_AF-A0A430BTK8-F1
#
_entry.id   AF-A0A430BTK8-F1
#
_cell.length_a   1.000
_cell.length_b   1.000
_cell.length_c   1.000
_cell.angle_alpha   90.00
_cell.angle_beta   90.00
_cell.angle_gamma   90.00
#
_symmetry.space_group_name_H-M   'P 1'
#
loop_
_entity.id
_entity.type
_entity.pdbx_description
1 polymer ?
#
loop_
_entity_poly.entity_id
_entity_poly.type
_entity_poly.pdbx_seq_one_letter_code
_entity_poly.pdbx_strand_id
1 'polypeptide(L)'
;MSDSWVRDRMQAGDLPRPGATAEEYVEAFVAYRVRKFEQAEEDGTLNKEQEQARLAKEQADAKAMDNAERRGELASLPDMAAAGASVIIMIVAQLQQVGARIAKGDTRLRTRIETEINSILTDLSMTRIEEARGGGLDDGEPEEDEGG
;
A
#
# COMPACT_ATOMS: atom_id res chain seq x y z
N MET A 1 13.46 -1.68 1.09
CA MET A 1 13.73 -2.82 0.19
C MET A 1 15.14 -2.65 -0.36
N SER A 2 15.95 -3.70 -0.38
CA SER A 2 17.33 -3.62 -0.86
C SER A 2 17.44 -3.96 -2.35
N ASP A 3 18.42 -3.37 -3.03
CA ASP A 3 18.73 -3.62 -4.44
C ASP A 3 19.06 -5.09 -4.74
N SER A 4 19.60 -5.79 -3.73
CA SER A 4 19.88 -7.23 -3.78
C SER A 4 18.61 -8.08 -3.86
N TRP A 5 17.53 -7.66 -3.18
CA TRP A 5 16.27 -8.38 -3.15
C TRP A 5 15.56 -8.30 -4.50
N VAL A 6 15.56 -7.13 -5.14
CA VAL A 6 14.98 -6.93 -6.47
C VAL A 6 15.68 -7.82 -7.51
N ARG A 7 17.02 -7.85 -7.48
CA ARG A 7 17.82 -8.67 -8.39
C ARG A 7 17.55 -10.17 -8.24
N ASP A 8 17.40 -10.64 -7.00
CA ASP A 8 17.08 -12.04 -6.69
C ASP A 8 15.71 -12.45 -7.25
N ARG A 9 14.70 -11.58 -7.14
CA ARG A 9 13.37 -11.82 -7.72
C ARG A 9 13.36 -11.78 -9.25
N MET A 10 14.14 -10.89 -9.87
CA MET A 10 14.32 -10.89 -11.33
C MET A 10 14.96 -12.18 -11.83
N GLN A 11 15.89 -12.75 -11.06
CA GLN A 11 16.55 -14.01 -11.40
C GLN A 11 15.62 -15.22 -11.21
N ALA A 12 14.73 -15.17 -10.23
CA ALA A 12 13.68 -16.16 -10.00
C ALA A 12 12.56 -16.13 -11.05
N GLY A 13 12.49 -15.06 -11.88
CA GLY A 13 11.44 -14.85 -12.88
C GLY A 13 10.16 -14.24 -12.31
N ASP A 14 10.18 -13.81 -11.04
CA ASP A 14 9.03 -13.20 -10.36
C ASP A 14 8.88 -11.70 -10.67
N LEU A 15 9.94 -11.05 -11.17
CA LEU A 15 9.93 -9.64 -11.60
C LEU A 15 10.51 -9.48 -13.01
N PRO A 16 10.05 -8.49 -13.79
CA PRO A 16 10.56 -8.21 -15.14
C PRO A 16 12.03 -7.77 -15.10
N ARG A 17 12.73 -7.92 -16.24
CA ARG A 17 14.11 -7.43 -16.38
C ARG A 17 14.16 -5.90 -16.53
N PRO A 18 15.31 -5.26 -16.23
CA PRO A 18 15.49 -3.84 -16.46
C PRO A 18 15.18 -3.48 -17.93
N GLY A 19 14.26 -2.53 -18.15
CA GLY A 19 13.77 -2.15 -19.48
C GLY A 19 12.25 -2.33 -19.68
N ALA A 20 11.58 -3.06 -18.77
CA ALA A 20 10.12 -3.12 -18.70
C ALA A 20 9.51 -1.80 -18.21
N THR A 21 8.25 -1.55 -18.56
CA THR A 21 7.50 -0.35 -18.12
C THR A 21 7.18 -0.42 -16.62
N ALA A 22 6.90 0.72 -16.01
CA ALA A 22 6.54 0.76 -14.59
C ALA A 22 5.29 -0.09 -14.29
N GLU A 23 4.33 -0.15 -15.21
CA GLU A 23 3.11 -0.95 -15.11
C GLU A 23 3.41 -2.45 -15.05
N GLU A 24 4.29 -2.95 -15.93
CA GLU A 24 4.70 -4.36 -15.96
C GLU A 24 5.39 -4.79 -14.64
N TYR A 25 6.14 -3.89 -14.01
CA TYR A 25 6.74 -4.15 -12.70
C TYR A 25 5.71 -4.24 -11.58
N VAL A 26 4.69 -3.38 -11.63
CA VAL A 26 3.61 -3.37 -10.62
C VAL A 26 2.77 -4.63 -10.75
N GLU A 27 2.37 -5.02 -11.96
CA GLU A 27 1.58 -6.22 -12.22
C GLU A 27 2.31 -7.49 -11.76
N ALA A 28 3.59 -7.63 -12.11
CA ALA A 28 4.40 -8.77 -11.68
C ALA A 28 4.60 -8.82 -10.15
N PHE A 29 4.76 -7.66 -9.51
CA PHE A 29 4.88 -7.59 -8.06
C PHE A 29 3.57 -8.00 -7.35
N VAL A 30 2.42 -7.58 -7.87
CA VAL A 30 1.10 -7.96 -7.35
C VAL A 30 0.88 -9.47 -7.51
N ALA A 31 1.14 -10.01 -8.71
CA ALA A 31 1.03 -11.45 -8.97
C ALA A 31 1.94 -12.29 -8.05
N TYR A 32 3.19 -11.86 -7.85
CA TYR A 32 4.11 -12.50 -6.91
C TYR A 32 3.58 -12.50 -5.47
N ARG A 33 2.95 -11.40 -5.04
CA ARG A 33 2.41 -11.28 -3.69
C ARG A 33 1.19 -12.19 -3.51
N VAL A 34 0.26 -12.20 -4.46
CA VAL A 34 -0.94 -13.04 -4.42
C VAL A 34 -0.58 -14.52 -4.37
N ARG A 35 0.31 -14.99 -5.26
CA ARG A 35 0.76 -16.40 -5.26
C ARG A 35 1.39 -16.83 -3.93
N LYS A 36 2.11 -15.92 -3.26
CA LYS A 36 2.72 -16.19 -1.96
C LYS A 36 1.67 -16.33 -0.85
N PHE A 37 0.55 -15.62 -0.94
CA PHE A 37 -0.55 -15.75 0.00
C PHE A 37 -1.35 -17.04 -0.26
N GLU A 38 -1.62 -17.39 -1.52
CA GLU A 38 -2.30 -18.64 -1.90
C GLU A 38 -1.49 -19.88 -1.51
N GLN A 39 -0.17 -19.88 -1.73
CA GLN A 39 0.71 -20.98 -1.29
C GLN A 39 0.79 -21.14 0.23
N ALA A 40 0.39 -20.15 1.01
CA ALA A 40 0.34 -20.27 2.47
C ALA A 40 -0.93 -21.00 2.95
N GLU A 41 -1.97 -21.11 2.11
CA GLU A 41 -3.23 -21.79 2.43
C GLU A 41 -3.27 -23.27 1.99
N GLU A 42 -2.50 -23.66 0.96
CA GLU A 42 -2.53 -25.02 0.40
C GLU A 42 -1.84 -26.11 1.25
N ASP A 43 -1.13 -25.78 2.33
CA ASP A 43 -0.37 -26.73 3.17
C ASP A 43 -1.25 -27.48 4.21
N GLY A 44 -2.49 -27.82 3.81
CA GLY A 44 -3.62 -28.23 4.63
C GLY A 44 -3.59 -29.63 5.26
N THR A 45 -2.43 -30.23 5.55
CA THR A 45 -2.36 -31.47 6.35
C THR A 45 -1.19 -31.44 7.35
N LEU A 46 -1.29 -30.58 8.37
CA LEU A 46 -0.31 -30.50 9.44
C LEU A 46 -0.49 -31.68 10.43
N ASN A 47 0.59 -32.44 10.64
CA ASN A 47 0.64 -33.46 11.70
C ASN A 47 0.68 -32.76 13.08
N LYS A 48 0.16 -33.38 14.16
CA LYS A 48 -0.02 -32.74 15.48
C LYS A 48 1.23 -32.04 16.05
N GLU A 49 2.41 -32.53 15.71
CA GLU A 49 3.69 -31.91 16.10
C GLU A 49 4.00 -30.61 15.33
N GLN A 50 3.59 -30.51 14.06
CA GLN A 50 3.73 -29.30 13.26
C GLN A 50 2.73 -28.23 13.70
N GLU A 51 1.51 -28.62 14.09
CA GLU A 51 0.55 -27.68 14.70
C GLU A 51 1.08 -27.11 16.01
N GLN A 52 1.69 -27.93 16.88
CA GLN A 52 2.31 -27.44 18.12
C GLN A 52 3.50 -26.52 17.85
N ALA A 53 4.33 -26.82 16.85
CA ALA A 53 5.43 -25.95 16.45
C ALA A 53 4.92 -24.61 15.88
N ARG A 54 3.83 -24.63 15.10
CA ARG A 54 3.20 -23.43 14.57
C ARG A 54 2.59 -22.57 15.69
N LEU A 55 1.85 -23.19 16.61
CA LEU A 55 1.28 -22.51 17.78
C LEU A 55 2.37 -21.91 18.68
N ALA A 56 3.48 -22.62 18.91
CA ALA A 56 4.60 -22.11 19.69
C ALA A 56 5.27 -20.91 19.01
N LYS A 57 5.37 -20.93 17.69
CA LYS A 57 5.87 -19.80 16.90
C LYS A 57 4.92 -18.61 16.94
N GLU A 58 3.61 -18.82 16.76
CA GLU A 58 2.59 -17.78 16.87
C GLU A 58 2.57 -17.14 18.26
N GLN A 59 2.73 -17.93 19.33
CA GLN A 59 2.84 -17.41 20.70
C GLN A 59 4.14 -16.62 20.92
N ALA A 60 5.25 -17.05 20.32
CA ALA A 60 6.51 -16.33 20.39
C ALA A 60 6.43 -14.98 19.64
N ASP A 61 5.80 -14.97 18.46
CA ASP A 61 5.59 -13.77 17.66
C ASP A 61 4.62 -12.79 18.36
N ALA A 62 3.54 -13.30 18.97
CA ALA A 62 2.63 -12.47 19.78
C ALA A 62 3.36 -11.82 20.96
N LYS A 63 4.17 -12.60 21.69
CA LYS A 63 4.97 -12.08 22.81
C LYS A 63 6.07 -11.10 22.35
N ALA A 64 6.60 -11.29 21.15
CA ALA A 64 7.54 -10.36 20.53
C ALA A 64 6.86 -9.04 20.15
N MET A 65 5.64 -9.09 19.60
CA MET A 65 4.84 -7.90 19.32
C MET A 65 4.46 -7.14 20.60
N ASP A 66 3.98 -7.81 21.64
CA ASP A 66 3.69 -7.18 22.95
C ASP A 66 4.93 -6.51 23.55
N ASN A 67 6.10 -7.14 23.41
CA ASN A 67 7.36 -6.56 23.86
C ASN A 67 7.76 -5.34 23.03
N ALA A 68 7.53 -5.34 21.72
CA ALA A 68 7.81 -4.23 20.84
C ALA A 68 6.84 -3.06 21.08
N GLU A 69 5.56 -3.33 21.34
CA GLU A 69 4.55 -2.34 21.73
C GLU A 69 4.95 -1.66 23.04
N ARG A 70 5.30 -2.45 24.06
CA ARG A 70 5.75 -1.95 25.37
C ARG A 70 7.08 -1.16 25.30
N ARG A 71 7.91 -1.42 24.28
CA ARG A 71 9.13 -0.64 23.99
C ARG A 71 8.86 0.60 23.13
N GLY A 72 7.63 0.81 22.66
CA GLY A 72 7.27 1.92 21.78
C GLY A 72 7.89 1.81 20.38
N GLU A 73 8.26 0.59 19.96
CA GLU A 73 8.91 0.34 18.67
C GLU A 73 7.90 0.08 17.56
N LEU A 74 6.63 -0.14 17.92
CA LEU A 74 5.52 -0.27 16.98
C LEU A 74 4.84 1.09 16.78
N ALA A 75 4.80 1.55 15.53
CA ALA A 75 3.96 2.67 15.14
C ALA A 75 2.56 2.14 14.83
N SER A 76 1.53 2.74 15.40
CA SER A 76 0.16 2.33 15.10
C SER A 76 -0.17 2.70 13.65
N LEU A 77 -0.85 1.80 12.96
CA LEU A 77 -1.35 2.04 11.60
C LEU A 77 -2.18 3.35 11.51
N PRO A 78 -3.12 3.65 12.42
CA PRO A 78 -3.87 4.90 12.36
C PRO A 78 -2.97 6.13 12.56
N ASP A 79 -1.95 6.07 13.42
CA ASP A 79 -1.02 7.19 13.61
C ASP A 79 -0.15 7.41 12.37
N MET A 80 0.30 6.34 11.71
CA MET A 80 1.04 6.44 10.46
C MET A 80 0.18 7.03 9.33
N ALA A 81 -1.09 6.61 9.25
CA ALA A 81 -2.04 7.16 8.29
C ALA A 81 -2.32 8.65 8.55
N ALA A 82 -2.54 9.04 9.81
CA ALA A 82 -2.74 10.43 10.19
C ALA A 82 -1.49 11.30 9.94
N ALA A 83 -0.30 10.78 10.23
CA ALA A 83 0.96 11.45 9.91
C ALA A 83 1.13 11.64 8.39
N GLY A 84 0.85 10.60 7.60
CA GLY A 84 0.88 10.68 6.14
C GLY A 84 -0.10 11.73 5.59
N ALA A 85 -1.34 11.72 6.06
CA ALA A 85 -2.36 12.71 5.67
C ALA A 85 -1.92 14.15 6.01
N SER A 86 -1.31 14.34 7.19
CA SER A 86 -0.80 15.65 7.61
C SER A 86 0.29 16.18 6.68
N VAL A 87 1.21 15.32 6.23
CA VAL A 87 2.25 15.71 5.26
C VAL A 87 1.63 16.09 3.91
N ILE A 88 0.63 15.35 3.44
CA ILE A 88 -0.07 15.66 2.18
C ILE A 88 -0.75 17.04 2.26
N ILE A 89 -1.44 17.34 3.37
CA ILE A 89 -2.06 18.64 3.59
C ILE A 89 -1.02 19.76 3.54
N MET A 90 0.15 19.56 4.16
CA MET A 90 1.24 20.53 4.11
C MET A 90 1.76 20.77 2.70
N ILE A 91 1.92 19.71 1.90
CA ILE A 91 2.37 19.81 0.50
C ILE A 91 1.34 20.59 -0.34
N VAL A 92 0.05 20.28 -0.21
CA VAL A 92 -1.02 20.99 -0.92
C VAL A 92 -1.01 22.47 -0.57
N ALA A 93 -0.90 22.80 0.72
CA ALA A 93 -0.84 24.20 1.16
C ALA A 93 0.40 24.93 0.58
N GLN A 94 1.54 24.26 0.49
CA GLN A 94 2.74 24.84 -0.13
C GLN A 94 2.58 25.05 -1.64
N LEU A 95 1.97 24.10 -2.35
CA LEU A 95 1.67 24.24 -3.78
C LEU A 95 0.74 25.43 -4.04
N GLN A 96 -0.31 25.60 -3.24
CA GLN A 96 -1.21 26.75 -3.36
C GLN A 96 -0.50 28.10 -3.15
N GLN A 97 0.57 28.15 -2.35
CA GLN A 97 1.36 29.37 -2.19
C GLN A 97 2.26 29.71 -3.39
N VAL A 98 2.51 28.77 -4.31
CA VAL A 98 3.39 28.98 -5.47
C VAL A 98 2.88 30.13 -6.34
N GLY A 99 1.57 30.17 -6.62
CA GLY A 99 0.95 31.25 -7.40
C GLY A 99 1.20 32.63 -6.78
N ALA A 100 1.05 32.75 -5.46
CA ALA A 100 1.31 33.99 -4.75
C ALA A 100 2.80 34.42 -4.78
N ARG A 101 3.74 33.46 -4.71
CA ARG A 101 5.18 33.73 -4.72
C ARG A 101 5.72 34.11 -6.11
N ILE A 102 5.21 33.47 -7.16
CA ILE A 102 5.68 33.67 -8.54
C ILE A 102 5.03 34.89 -9.17
N ALA A 103 3.73 35.08 -8.96
CA ALA A 103 3.00 36.08 -9.72
C ALA A 103 3.29 37.53 -9.32
N LYS A 104 3.80 37.78 -8.10
CA LYS A 104 4.25 39.11 -7.60
C LYS A 104 3.33 40.32 -7.96
N GLY A 105 2.03 40.10 -8.16
CA GLY A 105 1.05 41.13 -8.56
C GLY A 105 0.32 40.86 -9.89
N ASP A 106 0.79 39.94 -10.73
CA ASP A 106 0.08 39.49 -11.94
C ASP A 106 -1.08 38.56 -11.56
N THR A 107 -2.28 39.12 -11.46
CA THR A 107 -3.49 38.39 -11.08
C THR A 107 -3.85 37.31 -12.10
N ARG A 108 -3.58 37.53 -13.40
CA ARG A 108 -3.91 36.57 -14.46
C ARG A 108 -3.00 35.36 -14.41
N LEU A 109 -1.70 35.58 -14.23
CA LEU A 109 -0.73 34.51 -14.04
C LEU A 109 -1.02 33.71 -12.77
N ARG A 110 -1.37 34.41 -11.69
CA ARG A 110 -1.76 33.78 -10.42
C ARG A 110 -2.96 32.85 -10.60
N THR A 111 -4.05 33.34 -11.19
CA THR A 111 -5.24 32.53 -11.43
C THR A 111 -4.92 31.32 -12.30
N ARG A 112 -4.08 31.48 -13.33
CA ARG A 112 -3.70 30.35 -14.19
C ARG A 112 -2.93 29.27 -13.40
N ILE A 113 -1.98 29.68 -12.56
CA ILE A 113 -1.22 28.74 -11.71
C ILE A 113 -2.15 28.03 -10.72
N GLU A 114 -3.05 28.77 -10.06
CA GLU A 114 -4.01 28.20 -9.11
C GLU A 114 -4.96 27.20 -9.79
N THR A 115 -5.44 27.50 -10.99
CA THR A 115 -6.29 26.59 -11.77
C THR A 115 -5.57 25.30 -12.13
N GLU A 116 -4.35 25.38 -12.65
CA GLU A 116 -3.57 24.19 -13.05
C GLU A 116 -3.23 23.30 -11.85
N ILE A 117 -2.85 23.90 -10.72
CA ILE A 117 -2.58 23.16 -9.47
C ILE A 117 -3.84 22.43 -9.00
N ASN A 118 -5.00 23.09 -9.02
CA ASN A 118 -6.25 22.48 -8.60
C ASN A 118 -6.70 21.35 -9.54
N SER A 119 -6.50 21.50 -10.86
CA SER A 119 -6.81 20.44 -11.83
C SER A 119 -5.98 19.20 -11.54
N ILE A 120 -4.66 19.34 -11.45
CA ILE A 120 -3.73 18.22 -11.19
C ILE A 120 -4.04 17.53 -9.86
N LEU A 121 -4.31 18.29 -8.80
CA LEU A 121 -4.66 17.72 -7.49
C LEU A 121 -6.00 16.98 -7.52
N THR A 122 -6.97 17.47 -8.31
CA THR A 122 -8.27 16.81 -8.49
C THR A 122 -8.12 15.51 -9.27
N ASP A 123 -7.36 15.52 -10.36
CA ASP A 123 -7.10 14.33 -11.18
C ASP A 123 -6.38 13.26 -10.36
N LEU A 124 -5.34 13.62 -9.61
CA LEU A 124 -4.66 12.72 -8.67
C LEU A 124 -5.61 12.12 -7.63
N SER A 125 -6.55 12.91 -7.11
CA SER A 125 -7.55 12.42 -6.16
C SER A 125 -8.53 11.44 -6.82
N MET A 126 -8.98 11.73 -8.04
CA MET A 126 -9.95 10.91 -8.77
C MET A 126 -9.33 9.56 -9.17
N THR A 127 -8.12 9.58 -9.74
CA THR A 127 -7.37 8.37 -10.13
C THR A 127 -7.14 7.45 -8.93
N ARG A 128 -6.80 8.01 -7.75
CA ARG A 128 -6.62 7.19 -6.54
C ARG A 128 -7.91 6.61 -5.99
N ILE A 129 -9.03 7.31 -6.12
CA ILE A 129 -10.35 6.78 -5.71
C ILE A 129 -10.77 5.64 -6.65
N GLU A 130 -10.52 5.78 -7.95
CA GLU A 130 -10.82 4.74 -8.95
C GLU A 130 -9.93 3.50 -8.76
N GLU A 131 -8.63 3.68 -8.51
CA GLU A 131 -7.70 2.59 -8.16
C GLU A 131 -8.10 1.88 -6.85
N ALA A 132 -8.50 2.63 -5.82
CA ALA A 132 -8.97 2.05 -4.56
C ALA A 132 -10.31 1.31 -4.71
N ARG A 133 -11.20 1.79 -5.58
CA ARG A 133 -12.50 1.16 -5.88
C ARG A 133 -12.35 -0.07 -6.77
N GLY A 134 -11.33 -0.13 -7.61
CA GLY A 134 -11.02 -1.28 -8.48
C GLY A 134 -10.30 -2.44 -7.76
N GLY A 135 -9.97 -2.30 -6.48
CA GLY A 135 -9.13 -3.27 -5.75
C GLY A 135 -9.58 -3.64 -4.34
N GLY A 136 -10.84 -3.42 -3.96
CA GLY A 136 -11.28 -3.63 -2.58
C GLY A 136 -12.70 -4.17 -2.43
N LEU A 137 -12.77 -5.41 -1.92
CA LEU A 137 -13.91 -6.09 -1.30
C LEU A 137 -14.93 -6.68 -2.28
N ASP A 138 -14.58 -7.84 -2.85
CA ASP A 138 -15.54 -8.93 -2.96
C ASP A 138 -15.89 -9.33 -1.51
N ASP A 139 -16.87 -8.62 -0.93
CA ASP A 139 -17.59 -9.11 0.23
C ASP A 139 -18.34 -10.35 -0.26
N GLY A 140 -17.69 -11.50 -0.13
CA GLY A 140 -18.30 -12.80 -0.37
C GLY A 140 -19.57 -12.88 0.47
N GLU A 141 -20.71 -12.64 -0.18
CA GLU A 141 -22.02 -12.89 0.38
C GLU A 141 -22.03 -14.35 0.87
N PRO A 142 -22.32 -14.62 2.16
CA PRO A 142 -22.47 -15.98 2.61
C PRO A 142 -23.65 -16.60 1.87
N GLU A 143 -23.40 -17.68 1.11
CA GLU A 143 -24.46 -18.48 0.51
C GLU A 143 -25.48 -18.86 1.59
N GLU A 144 -26.71 -18.39 1.45
CA GLU A 144 -27.83 -18.83 2.25
C GLU A 144 -28.07 -20.31 1.94
N ASP A 145 -27.72 -21.16 2.91
CA ASP A 145 -27.97 -22.60 2.92
C ASP A 145 -29.50 -22.85 2.83
N GLU A 146 -29.99 -23.20 1.63
CA GLU A 146 -31.35 -23.70 1.42
C GLU A 146 -31.50 -25.07 2.10
N GLY A 147 -31.92 -25.04 3.37
CA GLY A 147 -32.33 -26.21 4.14
C GLY A 147 -33.77 -26.11 4.64
N GLY A 148 -34.73 -26.58 3.83
CA GLY A 148 -36.14 -26.73 4.22
C GLY A 148 -36.99 -27.51 3.22
#